data_AF-A0A378A3S2-F1
#
_entry.id   AF-A0A378A3S2-F1
#
_cell.length_a   1.000
_cell.length_b   1.000
_cell.length_c   1.000
_cell.angle_alpha   90.00
_cell.angle_beta   90.00
_cell.angle_gamma   90.00
#
_symmetry.space_group_name_H-M   'P 1'
#
loop_
_entity.id
_entity.type
_entity.pdbx_description
1 polymer ?
#
loop_
_entity_poly.entity_id
_entity_poly.type
_entity_poly.pdbx_seq_one_letter_code
_entity_poly.pdbx_strand_id
1 'polypeptide(L)'
;METSLAEDVKKPTRTLSPDSFFFMSPYRSFTTSGCFRRFSQPAVGGDALNGEFQQQMAAAFAEARAAGIRKPVMVGAIPFDTCQPSELYIPERWEAFSRPEKQRSARYAAPLEAMEVVERREIPEQDAF
;
A
#
# COMPACT_ATOMS: atom_id res chain seq x y z
N MET A 1 -11.78 0.30 43.82
CA MET A 1 -12.24 0.85 42.53
C MET A 1 -11.19 1.86 42.11
N GLU A 2 -10.32 1.49 41.17
CA GLU A 2 -9.33 2.41 40.61
C GLU A 2 -9.70 2.66 39.16
N THR A 3 -10.27 3.83 38.92
CA THR A 3 -10.51 4.42 37.61
C THR A 3 -9.45 5.49 37.40
N SER A 4 -8.48 5.26 36.51
CA SER A 4 -7.58 6.27 35.87
C SER A 4 -6.38 5.54 35.25
N LEU A 5 -5.89 5.77 34.04
CA LEU A 5 -6.19 6.71 32.99
C LEU A 5 -6.08 5.94 31.66
N ALA A 6 -7.12 5.99 30.83
CA ALA A 6 -6.92 5.70 29.42
C ALA A 6 -6.02 6.82 28.89
N GLU A 7 -4.76 6.51 28.58
CA GLU A 7 -3.89 7.43 27.87
C GLU A 7 -4.66 7.92 26.64
N ASP A 8 -4.94 9.22 26.64
CA ASP A 8 -5.57 9.96 25.57
C ASP A 8 -4.55 10.02 24.42
N VAL A 9 -4.37 8.90 23.74
CA VAL A 9 -3.56 8.79 22.53
C VAL A 9 -4.38 9.42 21.41
N LYS A 10 -4.52 10.75 21.46
CA LYS A 10 -4.86 11.59 20.31
C LYS A 10 -3.68 11.53 19.33
N LYS A 11 -3.49 10.35 18.72
CA LYS A 11 -2.73 10.25 17.48
C LYS A 11 -3.60 10.97 16.44
N PRO A 12 -3.13 12.08 15.83
CA PRO A 12 -3.90 12.74 14.79
C PRO A 12 -4.25 11.71 13.71
N THR A 13 -5.54 11.57 13.40
CA THR A 13 -6.03 10.76 12.29
C THR A 13 -5.57 11.41 11.00
N ARG A 14 -4.31 11.17 10.64
CA ARG A 14 -3.78 11.58 9.35
C ARG A 14 -4.25 10.53 8.35
N THR A 15 -5.26 10.88 7.57
CA THR A 15 -5.61 10.12 6.37
C THR A 15 -4.37 10.05 5.48
N LEU A 16 -4.12 8.88 4.88
CA LEU A 16 -2.98 8.72 3.98
C LEU A 16 -3.24 9.51 2.70
N SER A 17 -2.20 10.10 2.14
CA SER A 17 -2.29 10.68 0.80
C SER A 17 -2.65 9.58 -0.20
N PRO A 18 -3.47 9.87 -1.21
CA PRO A 18 -3.81 8.90 -2.28
C PRO A 18 -2.57 8.32 -2.97
N ASP A 19 -1.47 9.08 -2.99
CA ASP A 19 -0.20 8.67 -3.60
C ASP A 19 0.66 7.75 -2.70
N SER A 20 0.23 7.49 -1.46
CA SER A 20 0.93 6.60 -0.55
C SER A 20 0.41 5.18 -0.64
N PHE A 21 1.31 4.21 -0.64
CA PHE A 21 0.96 2.80 -0.49
C PHE A 21 0.79 2.44 0.99
N PHE A 22 -0.23 1.63 1.28
CA PHE A 22 -0.52 1.10 2.61
C PHE A 22 -0.58 -0.42 2.55
N PHE A 23 0.21 -1.09 3.39
CA PHE A 23 0.14 -2.53 3.55
C PHE A 23 0.02 -2.89 5.01
N MET A 24 -0.94 -3.76 5.33
CA MET A 24 -1.18 -4.21 6.69
C MET A 24 -1.39 -5.72 6.72
N SER A 25 -0.38 -6.45 7.19
CA SER A 25 -0.43 -7.90 7.37
C SER A 25 0.05 -8.29 8.78
N PRO A 26 -0.23 -9.53 9.23
CA PRO A 26 0.34 -10.06 10.47
C PRO A 26 1.87 -10.08 10.47
N TYR A 27 2.50 -10.21 9.29
CA TYR A 27 3.96 -10.27 9.17
C TYR A 27 4.60 -8.87 9.19
N ARG A 28 4.19 -8.00 8.27
CA ARG A 28 4.68 -6.62 8.16
C ARG A 28 3.55 -5.66 7.87
N SER A 29 3.64 -4.48 8.46
CA SER A 29 2.69 -3.39 8.31
C SER A 29 3.47 -2.10 8.14
N PHE A 30 3.26 -1.40 7.01
CA PHE A 30 4.01 -0.20 6.68
C PHE A 30 3.26 0.71 5.69
N THR A 31 3.66 1.97 5.67
CA THR A 31 3.24 2.98 4.69
C THR A 31 4.43 3.44 3.86
N THR A 32 4.17 4.00 2.67
CA THR A 32 5.21 4.59 1.82
C THR A 32 4.98 6.07 1.57
N SER A 33 6.06 6.77 1.21
CA SER A 33 6.04 8.17 0.80
C SER A 33 6.97 8.39 -0.39
N GLY A 34 6.51 9.20 -1.34
CA GLY A 34 7.25 9.51 -2.57
C GLY A 34 7.31 8.34 -3.55
N CYS A 35 7.79 8.62 -4.76
CA CYS A 35 7.95 7.63 -5.83
C CYS A 35 9.32 7.86 -6.49
N PHE A 36 10.30 7.03 -6.14
CA PHE A 36 11.63 7.08 -6.74
C PHE A 36 11.61 6.60 -8.19
N ARG A 37 10.96 5.44 -8.44
CA ARG A 37 10.91 4.84 -9.78
C ARG A 37 9.66 4.00 -9.96
N ARG A 38 8.92 4.25 -11.05
CA ARG A 38 7.86 3.35 -11.53
C ARG A 38 8.45 2.15 -12.25
N PHE A 39 7.77 1.02 -12.14
CA PHE A 39 8.17 -0.26 -12.70
C PHE A 39 6.96 -0.92 -13.36
N SER A 40 6.94 -0.89 -14.70
CA SER A 40 5.80 -1.37 -15.51
C SER A 40 6.08 -2.67 -16.26
N GLN A 41 7.17 -3.37 -15.93
CA GLN A 41 7.52 -4.61 -16.62
C GLN A 41 6.42 -5.67 -16.39
N PRO A 42 5.92 -6.33 -17.46
CA PRO A 42 5.04 -7.48 -17.34
C PRO A 42 5.66 -8.59 -16.48
N ALA A 43 4.86 -9.19 -15.61
CA ALA A 43 5.32 -10.20 -14.66
C ALA A 43 5.39 -11.63 -15.25
N VAL A 44 5.03 -11.81 -16.52
CA VAL A 44 5.11 -13.10 -17.21
C VAL A 44 6.55 -13.65 -17.16
N GLY A 45 6.68 -14.93 -16.78
CA GLY A 45 7.98 -15.56 -16.57
C GLY A 45 8.78 -15.00 -15.39
N GLY A 46 8.13 -14.28 -14.46
CA GLY A 46 8.76 -13.70 -13.29
C GLY A 46 9.37 -14.70 -12.29
N ASP A 47 9.06 -15.99 -12.44
CA ASP A 47 9.70 -17.11 -11.72
C ASP A 47 11.13 -17.39 -12.18
N ALA A 48 11.48 -17.04 -13.43
CA ALA A 48 12.82 -17.19 -13.96
C ALA A 48 13.74 -16.09 -13.41
N LEU A 49 14.69 -16.44 -12.54
CA LEU A 49 15.65 -15.50 -11.93
C LEU A 49 16.49 -14.72 -12.94
N ASN A 50 16.74 -15.31 -14.10
CA ASN A 50 17.47 -14.67 -15.20
C ASN A 50 16.53 -14.12 -16.28
N GLY A 51 15.23 -14.16 -16.06
CA GLY A 51 14.22 -13.59 -16.94
C GLY A 51 14.21 -12.06 -16.88
N GLU A 52 13.57 -11.46 -17.87
CA GLU A 52 13.57 -10.01 -18.07
C GLU A 52 13.00 -9.26 -16.85
N PHE A 53 11.89 -9.73 -16.28
CA PHE A 53 11.28 -9.13 -15.09
C PHE A 53 12.24 -9.05 -13.90
N GLN A 54 12.93 -10.16 -13.60
CA GLN A 54 13.86 -10.26 -12.47
C GLN A 54 15.11 -9.41 -12.70
N GLN A 55 15.65 -9.40 -13.93
CA GLN A 55 16.80 -8.56 -14.27
C GLN A 55 16.47 -7.07 -14.17
N GLN A 56 15.33 -6.63 -14.70
CA GLN A 56 14.91 -5.23 -14.59
C GLN A 56 14.61 -4.84 -13.14
N MET A 57 14.00 -5.72 -12.35
CA MET A 57 13.77 -5.47 -10.92
C MET A 57 15.10 -5.34 -10.17
N ALA A 58 16.08 -6.20 -10.45
CA ALA A 58 17.41 -6.13 -9.85
C ALA A 58 18.12 -4.81 -10.19
N ALA A 59 18.03 -4.36 -11.46
CA ALA A 59 18.56 -3.08 -11.90
C ALA A 59 17.89 -1.90 -11.19
N ALA A 60 16.56 -1.90 -11.10
CA ALA A 60 15.81 -0.86 -10.39
C ALA A 60 16.22 -0.76 -8.90
N PHE A 61 16.43 -1.90 -8.24
CA PHE A 61 16.93 -1.92 -6.87
C PHE A 61 18.39 -1.45 -6.75
N ALA A 62 19.25 -1.76 -7.72
CA ALA A 62 20.64 -1.30 -7.73
C ALA A 62 20.69 0.23 -7.89
N GLU A 63 19.90 0.80 -8.79
CA GLU A 63 19.78 2.24 -8.98
C GLU A 63 19.25 2.95 -7.73
N ALA A 64 18.22 2.41 -7.08
CA ALA A 64 17.68 2.97 -5.84
C ALA A 64 18.75 3.02 -4.73
N ARG A 65 19.55 1.95 -4.60
CA ARG A 65 20.67 1.91 -3.64
C ARG A 65 21.75 2.93 -4.00
N ALA A 66 22.10 3.06 -5.27
CA ALA A 66 23.07 4.05 -5.74
C ALA A 66 22.60 5.50 -5.48
N ALA A 67 21.29 5.74 -5.53
CA ALA A 67 20.67 7.02 -5.19
C ALA A 67 20.53 7.26 -3.67
N GLY A 68 21.04 6.36 -2.82
CA GLY A 68 21.05 6.53 -1.35
C GLY A 68 19.86 5.92 -0.62
N ILE A 69 18.95 5.21 -1.30
CA ILE A 69 17.84 4.50 -0.65
C ILE A 69 18.40 3.22 0.00
N ARG A 70 18.57 3.24 1.33
CA ARG A 70 19.24 2.16 2.08
C ARG A 70 18.56 0.78 2.01
N LYS A 71 17.23 0.75 2.07
CA LYS A 71 16.43 -0.49 2.11
C LYS A 71 15.26 -0.36 1.14
N PRO A 72 15.53 -0.34 -0.18
CA PRO A 72 14.48 -0.15 -1.16
C PRO A 72 13.51 -1.34 -1.11
N VAL A 73 12.23 -1.04 -1.29
CA VAL A 73 11.15 -2.02 -1.41
C VAL A 73 10.43 -1.76 -2.73
N MET A 74 9.81 -2.78 -3.31
CA MET A 74 8.91 -2.63 -4.43
C MET A 74 7.50 -2.89 -3.92
N VAL A 75 6.56 -2.00 -4.27
CA VAL A 75 5.16 -2.09 -3.85
C VAL A 75 4.24 -1.83 -5.05
N GLY A 76 2.99 -2.26 -4.96
CA GLY A 76 1.97 -2.05 -5.98
C GLY A 76 1.18 -3.32 -6.27
N ALA A 77 0.72 -3.47 -7.52
CA ALA A 77 -0.10 -4.59 -7.97
C ALA A 77 0.42 -5.20 -9.28
N ILE A 78 0.21 -6.51 -9.43
CA ILE A 78 0.42 -7.25 -10.69
C ILE A 78 -0.97 -7.64 -11.19
N PRO A 79 -1.31 -7.37 -12.47
CA PRO A 79 -2.59 -7.77 -13.05
C PRO A 79 -2.74 -9.29 -13.10
N PHE A 80 -3.99 -9.77 -13.12
CA PHE A 80 -4.27 -11.22 -13.25
C PHE A 80 -3.64 -11.82 -14.51
N ASP A 81 -3.74 -11.10 -15.63
CA ASP A 81 -3.01 -11.42 -16.85
C ASP A 81 -1.58 -10.86 -16.74
N THR A 82 -0.62 -11.72 -16.43
CA THR A 82 0.77 -11.34 -16.19
C THR A 82 1.51 -10.85 -17.43
N CYS A 83 0.93 -11.00 -18.62
CA CYS A 83 1.46 -10.40 -19.85
C CYS A 83 1.21 -8.89 -19.92
N GLN A 84 0.25 -8.38 -19.12
CA GLN A 84 -0.02 -6.96 -19.04
C GLN A 84 1.01 -6.24 -18.14
N PRO A 85 1.25 -4.93 -18.37
CA PRO A 85 2.15 -4.14 -17.54
C PRO A 85 1.76 -4.19 -16.05
N SER A 86 2.77 -4.32 -15.19
CA SER A 86 2.55 -4.23 -13.73
C SER A 86 2.38 -2.78 -13.28
N GLU A 87 1.68 -2.54 -12.19
CA GLU A 87 1.59 -1.23 -11.54
C GLU A 87 2.40 -1.27 -10.24
N LEU A 88 3.73 -1.29 -10.40
CA LEU A 88 4.70 -1.35 -9.30
C LEU A 88 5.56 -0.08 -9.24
N TYR A 89 6.08 0.24 -8.06
CA TYR A 89 7.08 1.29 -7.90
C TYR A 89 7.96 1.10 -6.67
N ILE A 90 9.11 1.76 -6.68
CA ILE A 90 10.00 1.92 -5.53
C ILE A 90 9.70 3.27 -4.88
N PRO A 91 9.26 3.32 -3.62
CA PRO A 91 9.07 4.59 -2.90
C PRO A 91 10.40 5.18 -2.47
N GLU A 92 10.42 6.47 -2.16
CA GLU A 92 11.60 7.11 -1.58
C GLU A 92 11.82 6.66 -0.13
N ARG A 93 10.73 6.48 0.62
CA ARG A 93 10.75 6.07 2.04
C ARG A 93 9.58 5.15 2.37
N TRP A 94 9.78 4.32 3.39
CA TRP A 94 8.72 3.54 4.01
C TRP A 94 8.87 3.51 5.53
N GLU A 95 7.74 3.46 6.23
CA GLU A 95 7.67 3.53 7.68
C GLU A 95 6.81 2.38 8.20
N ALA A 96 7.37 1.58 9.12
CA ALA A 96 6.64 0.50 9.76
C ALA A 96 5.66 1.03 10.81
N PHE A 97 4.54 0.35 10.99
CA PHE A 97 3.59 0.64 12.07
C PHE A 97 3.06 -0.65 12.72
N SER A 98 2.58 -0.54 13.95
CA SER A 98 1.94 -1.65 14.67
C SER A 98 0.49 -1.84 14.22
N ARG A 99 0.15 -3.03 13.70
CA ARG A 99 -1.21 -3.37 13.27
C ARG A 99 -2.24 -3.24 14.42
N PRO A 100 -2.04 -3.84 15.62
CA PRO A 100 -2.99 -3.69 16.72
C PRO A 100 -3.21 -2.23 17.12
N GLU A 101 -2.16 -1.42 17.14
CA GLU A 101 -2.27 0.00 17.43
C GLU A 101 -3.06 0.75 16.35
N LYS A 102 -2.77 0.48 15.06
CA LYS A 102 -3.47 1.11 13.93
C LYS A 102 -4.97 0.78 13.94
N GLN A 103 -5.31 -0.47 14.26
CA GLN A 103 -6.70 -0.92 14.39
C GLN A 103 -7.38 -0.29 15.59
N ARG A 104 -6.70 -0.17 16.73
CA ARG A 104 -7.22 0.51 17.92
C ARG A 104 -7.48 1.98 17.64
N SER A 105 -6.53 2.70 17.04
CA SER A 105 -6.70 4.11 16.70
C SER A 105 -7.82 4.34 15.70
N ALA A 106 -8.02 3.43 14.73
CA ALA A 106 -9.12 3.55 13.76
C ALA A 106 -10.51 3.48 14.41
N ARG A 107 -10.66 2.78 15.55
CA ARG A 107 -11.94 2.70 16.28
C ARG A 107 -12.31 3.98 17.01
N TYR A 108 -11.31 4.78 17.37
CA TYR A 108 -11.49 6.06 18.06
C TYR A 108 -11.24 7.25 17.14
N ALA A 109 -11.13 7.00 15.83
CA ALA A 109 -11.07 8.07 14.85
C ALA A 109 -12.38 8.87 14.93
N ALA A 110 -12.27 10.20 14.94
CA ALA A 110 -13.44 11.07 14.87
C ALA A 110 -14.31 10.64 13.67
N PRO A 111 -15.64 10.60 13.83
CA PRO A 111 -16.53 10.31 12.71
C PRO A 111 -16.20 11.26 11.56
N LEU A 112 -15.95 10.70 10.38
CA LEU A 112 -16.01 11.49 9.16
C LEU A 112 -17.46 11.93 8.97
N GLU A 113 -17.68 13.12 8.42
CA GLU A 113 -19.02 13.53 8.02
C GLU A 113 -19.63 12.45 7.13
N ALA A 114 -20.88 12.06 7.44
CA ALA A 114 -21.57 11.03 6.69
C ALA A 114 -21.65 11.48 5.22
N MET A 115 -21.05 10.70 4.32
CA MET A 115 -21.17 10.95 2.90
C MET A 115 -22.59 10.61 2.45
N GLU A 116 -23.23 11.52 1.71
CA GLU A 116 -24.50 11.25 1.06
C GLU A 116 -24.27 10.33 -0.15
N VAL A 117 -24.99 9.21 -0.20
CA VAL A 117 -24.96 8.32 -1.36
C VAL A 117 -25.71 9.00 -2.50
N VAL A 118 -24.97 9.55 -3.46
CA VAL A 118 -25.54 10.25 -4.63
C VAL A 118 -26.16 9.26 -5.63
N GLU A 119 -25.55 8.08 -5.79
CA GLU A 119 -25.99 7.06 -6.76
C GLU A 119 -25.54 5.65 -6.34
N ARG A 120 -26.36 4.64 -6.66
CA ARG A 120 -26.02 3.21 -6.52
C ARG A 120 -26.47 2.47 -7.78
N ARG A 121 -25.53 1.78 -8.44
CA ARG A 121 -25.78 0.99 -9.65
C ARG A 121 -25.18 -0.42 -9.52
N GLU A 122 -25.87 -1.42 -10.06
CA GLU A 122 -25.39 -2.80 -10.14
C GLU A 122 -24.62 -3.05 -11.44
N ILE A 123 -23.51 -3.79 -11.37
CA ILE A 123 -22.68 -4.16 -12.54
C ILE A 123 -22.24 -5.63 -12.40
N PRO A 124 -22.75 -6.55 -13.25
CA PRO A 124 -23.85 -6.37 -14.20
C PRO A 124 -25.21 -6.20 -13.49
N GLU A 125 -26.19 -5.61 -14.19
CA GLU A 125 -27.58 -5.52 -13.71
C GLU A 125 -28.16 -6.94 -13.57
N GLN A 126 -28.81 -7.25 -12.43
CA GLN A 126 -29.53 -8.51 -12.27
C GLN A 126 -30.93 -8.40 -12.87
N ASP A 127 -31.32 -9.38 -13.69
CA ASP A 127 -32.70 -9.50 -14.15
C ASP A 127 -33.63 -9.75 -12.94
N ALA A 128 -34.71 -8.98 -12.84
CA ALA A 128 -35.78 -9.26 -11.89
C ALA A 128 -36.54 -10.51 -12.36
N PHE A 129 -36.62 -11.53 -11.50
CA PHE A 129 -37.35 -12.77 -11.73
C PHE A 129 -38.87 -12.54 -11.87
#